data_AF-W1YKR6-F1
#
_entry.id   AF-W1YKR6-F1
#
_cell.length_a   1.000
_cell.length_b   1.000
_cell.length_c   1.000
_cell.angle_alpha   90.00
_cell.angle_beta   90.00
_cell.angle_gamma   90.00
#
_symmetry.space_group_name_H-M   'P 1'
#
loop_
_entity.id
_entity.type
_entity.pdbx_description
1 polymer ?
#
loop_
_entity_poly.entity_id
_entity_poly.type
_entity_poly.pdbx_seq_one_letter_code
_entity_poly.pdbx_strand_id
1 'polypeptide(L)'
;GDTKMDTNGVTIKDGANEAIKLTKDGLQINDGGNKAVTIDKDGLTIENGPKVTKDGINAGDKKITNVVIVPLDPSSLTCLVGSVPSVIVSFKDILIAVPSTEVLMLPSPFRSIT
;
A
#
# COMPACT_ATOMS: atom_id res chain seq x y z
N GLY A 1 -3.32 3.80 42.55
CA GLY A 1 -2.33 3.24 41.63
C GLY A 1 -2.41 3.98 40.32
N ASP A 2 -1.52 3.68 39.39
CA ASP A 2 -1.40 4.42 38.13
C ASP A 2 -2.58 4.18 37.18
N THR A 3 -3.28 3.06 37.34
CA THR A 3 -4.55 2.78 36.66
C THR A 3 -5.71 3.47 37.37
N LYS A 4 -6.47 4.25 36.63
CA LYS A 4 -7.73 4.87 37.04
C LYS A 4 -8.83 4.46 36.08
N MET A 5 -9.97 4.05 36.64
CA MET A 5 -11.21 3.81 35.91
C MET A 5 -12.26 4.82 36.39
N ASP A 6 -12.97 5.46 35.46
CA ASP A 6 -14.10 6.34 35.74
C ASP A 6 -15.11 6.36 34.59
N THR A 7 -16.06 7.29 34.62
CA THR A 7 -17.13 7.43 33.60
C THR A 7 -16.59 7.75 32.21
N ASN A 8 -15.38 8.28 32.09
CA ASN A 8 -14.75 8.60 30.81
C ASN A 8 -14.01 7.40 30.22
N GLY A 9 -13.69 6.39 31.05
CA GLY A 9 -13.05 5.15 30.64
C GLY A 9 -11.91 4.71 31.56
N VAL A 10 -10.83 4.21 30.98
CA VAL A 10 -9.64 3.71 31.70
C VAL A 10 -8.42 4.51 31.26
N THR A 11 -7.67 5.03 32.23
CA THR A 11 -6.38 5.68 32.01
C THR A 11 -5.30 4.99 32.83
N ILE A 12 -4.10 4.85 32.27
CA ILE A 12 -2.91 4.38 32.98
C ILE A 12 -1.87 5.49 32.88
N LYS A 13 -1.32 5.92 34.01
CA LYS A 13 -0.28 6.95 34.06
C LYS A 13 1.12 6.35 34.06
N ASP A 14 2.07 7.12 33.54
CA ASP A 14 3.50 6.95 33.76
C ASP A 14 4.08 8.30 34.19
N GLY A 15 4.37 8.42 35.49
CA GLY A 15 4.71 9.68 36.13
C GLY A 15 3.63 10.76 35.96
N ALA A 16 3.97 11.87 35.29
CA ALA A 16 3.05 12.97 35.01
C ALA A 16 2.18 12.74 33.76
N ASN A 17 2.51 11.75 32.93
CA ASN A 17 1.87 11.52 31.64
C ASN A 17 0.79 10.42 31.72
N GLU A 18 -0.18 10.48 30.82
CA GLU A 18 -1.09 9.36 30.57
C GLU A 18 -0.44 8.43 29.55
N ALA A 19 0.07 7.26 29.96
CA ALA A 19 0.69 6.30 29.05
C ALA A 19 -0.35 5.64 28.14
N ILE A 20 -1.53 5.32 28.69
CA ILE A 20 -2.62 4.65 27.95
C ILE A 20 -3.95 5.28 28.33
N LYS A 21 -4.82 5.48 27.34
CA LYS A 21 -6.19 5.95 27.51
C LYS A 21 -7.14 5.13 26.65
N LEU A 22 -8.09 4.44 27.27
CA LEU A 22 -9.20 3.76 26.61
C LEU A 22 -10.50 4.51 26.95
N THR A 23 -11.14 5.09 25.94
CA THR A 23 -12.37 5.90 26.10
C THR A 23 -13.37 5.59 25.00
N LYS A 24 -14.50 6.30 24.98
CA LYS A 24 -15.50 6.19 23.89
C LYS A 24 -14.93 6.42 22.49
N ASP A 25 -13.83 7.16 22.39
CA ASP A 25 -13.19 7.51 21.13
C ASP A 25 -12.23 6.42 20.66
N GLY A 26 -11.92 5.42 21.51
CA GLY A 26 -11.00 4.33 21.22
C GLY A 26 -9.83 4.24 22.19
N LEU A 27 -8.75 3.61 21.73
CA LEU A 27 -7.50 3.40 22.48
C LEU A 27 -6.41 4.36 22.00
N GLN A 28 -5.76 5.03 22.93
CA GLN A 28 -4.58 5.85 22.69
C GLN A 28 -3.42 5.34 23.55
N ILE A 29 -2.26 5.18 22.93
CA ILE A 29 -0.98 4.89 23.57
C ILE A 29 -0.07 6.09 23.34
N ASN A 30 0.54 6.59 24.41
CA ASN A 30 1.46 7.72 24.36
C ASN A 30 2.89 7.27 24.64
N ASP A 31 3.85 7.95 24.01
CA ASP A 31 5.27 7.87 24.32
C ASP A 31 5.67 9.20 25.01
N GLY A 32 5.85 9.13 26.33
CA GLY A 32 5.91 10.32 27.18
C GLY A 32 4.63 11.17 27.06
N GLY A 33 4.78 12.42 26.65
CA GLY A 33 3.65 13.34 26.45
C GLY A 33 3.02 13.30 25.05
N ASN A 34 3.59 12.53 24.12
CA ASN A 34 3.19 12.52 22.71
C ASN A 34 2.33 11.31 22.37
N LYS A 35 1.43 11.45 21.39
CA LYS A 35 0.68 10.32 20.83
C LYS A 35 1.64 9.41 20.05
N ALA A 36 1.60 8.12 20.34
CA ALA A 36 2.38 7.12 19.60
C ALA A 36 1.49 6.26 18.72
N VAL A 37 0.37 5.76 19.26
CA VAL A 37 -0.59 4.92 18.55
C VAL A 37 -2.01 5.31 18.92
N THR A 38 -2.90 5.36 17.93
CA THR A 38 -4.34 5.54 18.13
C THR A 38 -5.10 4.43 17.40
N ILE A 39 -6.08 3.82 18.08
CA ILE A 39 -7.07 2.93 17.50
C ILE A 39 -8.44 3.53 17.75
N ASP A 40 -9.15 3.90 16.69
CA ASP A 40 -10.46 4.53 16.77
C ASP A 40 -11.41 3.99 15.67
N LYS A 41 -12.52 4.69 15.45
CA LYS A 41 -13.51 4.34 14.41
C LYS A 41 -12.95 4.36 12.98
N ASP A 42 -11.87 5.10 12.74
CA ASP A 42 -11.25 5.24 11.43
C ASP A 42 -10.19 4.17 11.20
N GLY A 43 -9.59 3.60 12.27
CA GLY A 43 -8.73 2.42 12.24
C GLY A 43 -7.55 2.49 13.21
N LEU A 44 -6.40 1.98 12.79
CA LEU A 44 -5.11 2.00 13.51
C LEU A 44 -4.17 3.04 12.88
N THR A 45 -3.70 3.98 13.66
CA THR A 45 -2.71 4.98 13.26
C THR A 45 -1.49 4.91 14.17
N ILE A 46 -0.30 4.82 13.57
CA ILE A 46 0.98 5.03 14.25
C ILE A 46 1.48 6.43 13.87
N GLU A 47 1.75 7.27 14.85
CA GLU A 47 2.24 8.63 14.61
C GLU A 47 3.59 8.60 13.87
N ASN A 48 3.72 9.39 12.79
CA ASN A 48 4.90 9.37 11.90
C ASN A 48 5.22 7.98 11.30
N GLY A 49 4.23 7.10 11.20
CA GLY A 49 4.41 5.71 10.78
C GLY A 49 3.32 5.19 9.84
N PRO A 50 3.28 3.86 9.62
CA PRO A 50 2.22 3.21 8.88
C PRO A 50 0.86 3.39 9.55
N LYS A 51 -0.21 3.39 8.75
CA LYS A 51 -1.59 3.38 9.23
C LYS A 51 -2.47 2.45 8.43
N VAL A 52 -3.48 1.91 9.09
CA VAL A 52 -4.56 1.13 8.50
C VAL A 52 -5.85 1.84 8.85
N THR A 53 -6.52 2.37 7.84
CA THR A 53 -7.77 3.12 8.03
C THR A 53 -8.87 2.54 7.15
N LYS A 54 -10.10 3.03 7.33
CA LYS A 54 -11.22 2.77 6.43
C LYS A 54 -10.92 3.05 4.94
N ASP A 55 -9.95 3.93 4.66
CA ASP A 55 -9.54 4.30 3.30
C ASP A 55 -8.44 3.38 2.75
N GLY A 56 -7.94 2.43 3.55
CA GLY A 56 -6.93 1.44 3.18
C GLY A 56 -5.66 1.48 4.03
N ILE A 57 -4.59 0.87 3.49
CA ILE A 57 -3.29 0.74 4.15
C ILE A 57 -2.31 1.77 3.56
N ASN A 58 -1.67 2.55 4.42
CA ASN A 58 -0.59 3.46 4.05
C ASN A 58 0.69 3.07 4.81
N ALA A 59 1.77 2.81 4.09
CA ALA A 59 3.02 2.33 4.65
C ALA A 59 3.93 3.42 5.26
N GLY A 60 3.59 4.71 5.13
CA GLY A 60 4.38 5.81 5.68
C GLY A 60 5.84 5.80 5.20
N ASP A 61 6.03 5.65 3.88
CA ASP A 61 7.33 5.54 3.21
C ASP A 61 8.24 4.41 3.71
N LYS A 62 7.67 3.42 4.41
CA LYS A 62 8.39 2.20 4.81
C LYS A 62 8.20 1.10 3.77
N LYS A 63 9.21 0.23 3.66
CA LYS A 63 9.09 -1.03 2.91
C LYS A 63 8.12 -1.96 3.66
N ILE A 64 7.19 -2.55 2.92
CA ILE A 64 6.41 -3.69 3.42
C ILE A 64 7.25 -4.94 3.15
N THR A 65 7.79 -5.53 4.21
CA THR A 65 8.63 -6.74 4.14
C THR A 65 7.82 -7.99 4.45
N ASN A 66 8.38 -9.16 4.16
CA ASN A 66 7.79 -10.47 4.49
C ASN A 66 6.40 -10.71 3.86
N VAL A 67 6.14 -10.13 2.69
CA VAL A 67 4.95 -10.44 1.89
C VAL A 67 5.21 -11.72 1.12
N VAL A 68 4.49 -12.79 1.45
CA VAL A 68 4.54 -14.04 0.70
C VAL A 68 3.77 -13.85 -0.60
N ILE A 69 4.40 -14.15 -1.73
CA ILE A 69 3.74 -14.22 -3.02
C ILE A 69 2.98 -15.55 -3.05
N VAL A 70 1.66 -15.49 -2.95
CA VAL A 70 0.79 -16.64 -3.26
C VAL A 70 0.60 -16.66 -4.78
N PRO A 71 0.61 -17.82 -5.45
CA PRO A 71 0.36 -17.88 -6.89
C PRO A 71 -0.96 -17.18 -7.22
N LEU A 72 -0.88 -16.10 -7.99
CA LEU A 72 -2.05 -15.36 -8.44
C LEU A 72 -2.80 -16.22 -9.46
N ASP A 73 -4.10 -16.39 -9.26
CA ASP A 73 -5.00 -16.74 -10.35
C ASP A 73 -4.93 -15.58 -11.38
N PRO A 74 -4.67 -15.84 -12.67
CA PRO A 74 -4.57 -14.80 -13.71
C PRO A 74 -5.80 -13.90 -13.83
N SER A 75 -6.95 -14.29 -13.27
CA SER A 75 -8.18 -13.50 -13.22
C SER A 75 -8.28 -12.56 -11.99
N SER A 76 -7.35 -12.65 -11.04
CA SER A 76 -7.36 -11.86 -9.80
C SER A 76 -6.38 -10.69 -9.87
N LEU A 77 -6.89 -9.49 -10.14
CA LEU A 77 -6.16 -8.21 -10.19
C LEU A 77 -5.66 -7.73 -8.81
N THR A 78 -5.10 -8.58 -7.96
CA THR A 78 -4.88 -8.22 -6.55
C THR A 78 -3.40 -8.29 -6.16
N CYS A 79 -2.81 -7.10 -5.96
CA CYS A 79 -1.41 -6.78 -5.64
C CYS A 79 -0.46 -6.62 -6.85
N LEU A 80 -0.50 -5.45 -7.48
CA LEU A 80 0.58 -4.96 -8.34
C LEU A 80 1.76 -4.55 -7.44
N VAL A 81 2.58 -5.52 -7.04
CA VAL A 81 3.91 -5.24 -6.47
C VAL A 81 4.66 -4.33 -7.46
N GLY A 82 5.16 -3.20 -6.96
CA GLY A 82 5.58 -2.05 -7.76
C GLY A 82 6.51 -2.39 -8.94
N SER A 83 6.25 -1.70 -10.06
CA SER A 83 7.01 -1.68 -11.31
C SER A 83 7.00 -3.01 -12.09
N VAL A 84 6.13 -3.08 -13.09
CA VAL A 84 6.38 -3.88 -14.31
C VAL A 84 7.10 -2.96 -15.31
N PRO A 85 8.44 -2.92 -15.39
CA PRO A 85 9.15 -2.06 -16.35
C PRO A 85 9.17 -2.62 -17.78
N SER A 86 8.18 -3.44 -18.18
CA SER A 86 8.28 -4.22 -19.43
C SER A 86 6.94 -4.49 -20.13
N VAL A 87 6.03 -3.53 -20.17
CA VAL A 87 5.03 -3.52 -21.27
C VAL A 87 5.54 -2.60 -22.37
N ILE A 88 6.72 -2.92 -22.89
CA ILE A 88 7.00 -2.64 -24.30
C ILE A 88 6.60 -3.93 -25.01
N VAL A 89 5.34 -4.04 -25.42
CA VAL A 89 5.04 -4.91 -26.56
C VAL A 89 5.76 -4.20 -27.70
N SER A 90 6.90 -4.74 -28.13
CA SER A 90 7.57 -4.24 -29.32
C SER A 90 6.52 -4.14 -30.41
N PHE A 91 6.36 -2.98 -31.06
CA PHE A 91 5.38 -2.80 -32.14
C PHE A 91 5.55 -3.83 -33.28
N LYS A 92 6.62 -4.64 -33.28
CA LYS A 92 6.81 -5.82 -34.14
C LYS A 92 5.93 -7.02 -33.78
N ASP A 93 5.54 -7.18 -32.51
CA ASP A 93 4.73 -8.32 -32.04
C ASP A 93 3.23 -8.08 -32.22
N ILE A 94 2.82 -6.85 -32.59
CA ILE A 94 1.49 -6.52 -33.11
C ILE A 94 1.52 -6.55 -34.64
N LEU A 95 2.13 -7.57 -35.23
CA LEU A 95 1.77 -7.98 -36.58
C LEU A 95 0.84 -9.16 -36.43
N ILE A 96 -0.47 -8.89 -36.51
CA ILE A 96 -1.49 -9.92 -36.67
C ILE A 96 -1.00 -10.80 -37.80
N ALA A 97 -0.64 -12.04 -37.48
CA ALA A 97 -0.40 -13.06 -38.47
C ALA A 97 -1.68 -13.19 -39.29
N VAL A 98 -1.74 -12.51 -40.45
CA VAL A 98 -2.79 -12.72 -41.44
C VAL A 98 -2.47 -14.09 -42.06
N PRO A 99 -3.30 -15.12 -41.86
CA PRO A 99 -3.01 -16.43 -42.41
C PRO A 99 -3.18 -16.40 -43.93
N SER A 100 -2.08 -16.70 -44.64
CA SER A 100 -2.04 -17.35 -45.95
C SER A 100 -2.70 -16.63 -47.13
N THR A 101 -1.95 -15.77 -47.84
CA THR A 101 -1.55 -15.94 -49.27
C THR A 101 -0.96 -14.69 -49.94
N GLU A 102 -0.83 -13.55 -49.26
CA GLU A 102 -0.15 -12.39 -49.86
C GLU A 102 1.05 -11.93 -49.02
N VAL A 103 2.25 -12.24 -49.52
CA VAL A 103 3.47 -11.52 -49.14
C VAL A 103 3.30 -10.10 -49.67
N LEU A 104 2.97 -9.15 -48.79
CA LEU A 104 3.02 -7.73 -49.15
C LEU A 104 4.50 -7.35 -49.32
N MET A 105 5.01 -7.45 -50.55
CA MET A 105 6.26 -6.82 -50.95
C MET A 105 6.15 -5.33 -50.67
N LEU A 106 6.97 -4.80 -49.76
CA LEU A 106 7.15 -3.36 -49.63
C LEU A 106 7.78 -2.84 -50.94
N PRO A 107 7.16 -1.89 -51.66
CA PRO A 107 7.81 -1.26 -52.80
C PRO A 107 9.03 -0.44 -52.32
N SER A 108 10.14 -0.57 -53.05
CA SER A 108 11.47 -0.02 -52.78
C SER A 108 11.55 1.52 -52.83
N PRO A 109 12.69 2.15 -52.44
CA PRO A 109 13.73 1.71 -51.52
C PRO A 109 13.75 2.57 -50.24
N PHE A 110 14.33 2.01 -49.18
CA PHE A 110 14.76 2.79 -48.01
C PHE A 110 15.67 3.95 -48.47
N ARG A 111 15.22 5.19 -48.25
CA ARG A 111 16.08 6.37 -48.34
C ARG A 111 16.81 6.47 -47.00
N SER A 112 18.13 6.24 -47.02
CA SER A 112 19.02 6.65 -45.93
C SER A 112 18.88 8.16 -45.74
N ILE A 113 18.57 8.59 -44.52
CA ILE A 113 18.72 9.99 -44.10
C ILE A 113 20.18 10.15 -43.64
N THR A 114 20.82 11.21 -44.11
CA THR A 114 22.20 11.62 -43.74
C THR A 114 22.29 11.97 -42.27
#